data_AF-A0A3D5Q1Y7-F1
#
_entry.id   AF-A0A3D5Q1Y7-F1
#
_cell.length_a   1.000
_cell.length_b   1.000
_cell.length_c   1.000
_cell.angle_alpha   90.00
_cell.angle_beta   90.00
_cell.angle_gamma   90.00
#
_symmetry.space_group_name_H-M   'P 1'
#
loop_
_entity.id
_entity.type
_entity.pdbx_description
1 polymer ?
#
loop_
_entity_poly.entity_id
_entity_poly.type
_entity_poly.pdbx_seq_one_letter_code
_entity_poly.pdbx_strand_id
1 'polypeptide(L)' 'DQARQRLIEALQHYRAMGVTLNTAFVCRVLTHPDFAGGTLTTHFIEHHQTDLSRPDFTGQEKQQLSWLAWYQTNRTDTG' A
#
# COMPACT_ATOMS: atom_id res chain seq x y z
N ASP A 1 8.92 -17.08 10.46
CA ASP A 1 7.86 -16.84 9.45
C ASP A 1 6.48 -16.55 10.04
N GLN A 2 5.92 -17.40 10.92
CA GLN A 2 4.58 -17.21 11.51
C GLN A 2 4.33 -15.82 12.15
N ALA A 3 5.31 -15.25 12.86
CA ALA A 3 5.18 -13.91 13.43
C ALA A 3 5.06 -12.80 12.36
N ARG A 4 5.81 -12.93 11.25
CA ARG A 4 5.76 -12.02 10.10
C ARG A 4 4.38 -12.05 9.44
N GLN A 5 3.83 -13.25 9.23
CA GLN A 5 2.51 -13.44 8.65
C GLN A 5 1.40 -12.82 9.51
N ARG A 6 1.44 -13.02 10.84
CA ARG A 6 0.49 -12.39 11.78
C ARG A 6 0.59 -10.87 11.77
N LEU A 7 1.81 -10.33 11.66
CA LEU A 7 2.01 -8.88 11.55
C LEU A 7 1.44 -8.32 10.24
N ILE A 8 1.65 -9.02 9.11
CA ILE A 8 1.05 -8.64 7.83
C ILE A 8 -0.47 -8.58 7.94
N GLU A 9 -1.09 -9.62 8.48
CA GLU A 9 -2.55 -9.68 8.69
C GLU A 9 -3.04 -8.51 9.56
N ALA A 10 -2.39 -8.28 10.71
CA ALA A 10 -2.74 -7.18 11.60
C ALA A 10 -2.64 -5.81 10.88
N LEU A 11 -1.59 -5.57 10.10
CA LEU A 11 -1.39 -4.32 9.37
C LEU A 11 -2.41 -4.11 8.24
N GLN A 12 -2.88 -5.18 7.61
CA GLN A 12 -3.93 -5.10 6.58
C GLN A 12 -5.27 -4.66 7.16
N HIS A 13 -5.61 -5.16 8.35
CA HIS A 13 -6.86 -4.83 9.04
C HIS A 13 -6.79 -3.55 9.89
N TYR A 14 -5.59 -3.05 10.19
CA TYR A 14 -5.42 -1.84 10.98
C TYR A 14 -5.83 -0.57 10.21
N ARG A 15 -6.72 0.22 10.83
CA ARG A 15 -7.19 1.52 10.33
C ARG A 15 -7.06 2.54 11.47
N ALA A 16 -6.31 3.61 11.24
CA ALA A 16 -6.33 4.79 12.09
C ALA A 16 -7.00 5.94 11.33
N MET A 17 -7.99 6.58 11.95
CA MET A 17 -8.67 7.74 11.39
C MET A 17 -7.90 9.01 11.76
N GLY A 18 -7.78 9.95 10.81
CA GLY A 18 -7.15 11.26 11.04
C GLY A 18 -5.63 11.29 10.91
N VAL A 19 -4.96 10.17 10.67
CA VAL A 19 -3.51 10.11 10.41
C VAL A 19 -3.18 9.25 9.21
N THR A 20 -2.19 9.67 8.42
CA THR A 20 -1.65 8.86 7.34
C THR A 20 -0.65 7.87 7.90
N LEU A 21 -0.94 6.57 7.74
CA LEU A 21 -0.01 5.51 8.12
C LEU A 21 0.74 4.99 6.90
N ASN A 22 1.96 4.50 7.15
CA ASN A 22 2.78 3.80 6.16
C ASN A 22 2.53 2.28 6.14
N THR A 23 1.42 1.78 6.70
CA THR A 23 1.15 0.34 6.84
C THR A 23 1.23 -0.42 5.52
N ALA A 24 0.77 0.18 4.42
CA ALA A 24 0.88 -0.42 3.09
C ALA A 24 2.35 -0.59 2.63
N PHE A 25 3.23 0.34 2.96
CA PHE A 25 4.66 0.25 2.68
C PHE A 25 5.30 -0.85 3.54
N VAL A 26 5.02 -0.85 4.85
CA VAL A 26 5.52 -1.89 5.77
C VAL A 26 5.04 -3.28 5.34
N CYS A 27 3.79 -3.41 4.88
CA CYS A 27 3.26 -4.66 4.34
C CYS A 27 4.05 -5.14 3.11
N ARG A 28 4.43 -4.24 2.18
CA ARG A 28 5.29 -4.59 1.03
C ARG A 28 6.68 -5.06 1.48
N VAL A 29 7.31 -4.36 2.42
CA VAL A 29 8.60 -4.77 3.01
C VAL A 29 8.51 -6.18 3.61
N LEU A 30 7.51 -6.44 4.44
CA LEU A 30 7.34 -7.75 5.10
C LEU A 30 7.00 -8.88 4.12
N THR A 31 6.46 -8.56 2.94
CA THR A 31 6.07 -9.55 1.92
C THR A 31 7.21 -9.80 0.93
N HIS A 32 8.21 -8.93 0.85
CA HIS A 32 9.35 -9.07 -0.05
C HIS A 32 10.14 -10.36 0.25
N PRO A 33 10.51 -11.15 -0.78
CA PRO A 33 11.17 -12.46 -0.59
C PRO A 33 12.49 -12.36 0.18
N ASP A 34 13.31 -11.35 -0.10
CA ASP A 34 14.60 -11.16 0.62
C ASP A 34 14.41 -10.78 2.09
N PHE A 35 13.33 -10.06 2.42
CA PHE A 35 12.99 -9.78 3.81
C PHE A 35 12.51 -11.07 4.51
N ALA A 36 11.66 -11.85 3.84
CA ALA A 36 11.17 -13.13 4.36
C ALA A 36 12.30 -14.17 4.54
N GLY A 37 13.31 -14.13 3.66
CA GLY A 37 14.50 -14.96 3.71
C GLY A 37 15.55 -14.51 4.74
N GLY A 38 15.39 -13.32 5.34
CA GLY A 38 16.34 -12.78 6.33
C GLY A 38 17.60 -12.17 5.72
N THR A 39 17.64 -11.97 4.41
CA THR A 39 18.75 -11.33 3.70
C THR A 39 18.60 -9.81 3.79
N LEU A 40 18.91 -9.26 4.97
CA LEU A 40 18.74 -7.83 5.25
C LEU A 40 20.09 -7.11 5.32
N THR A 41 20.16 -5.96 4.67
CA THR A 41 21.25 -5.00 4.80
C THR A 41 20.68 -3.64 5.20
N THR A 42 21.54 -2.73 5.68
CA THR A 42 21.13 -1.35 5.94
C THR A 42 20.62 -0.64 4.69
N HIS A 43 21.01 -1.09 3.50
CA HIS A 43 20.59 -0.55 2.20
C HIS A 43 19.41 -1.32 1.58
N PHE A 44 18.77 -2.23 2.30
CA PHE A 44 17.66 -3.05 1.78
C PHE A 44 16.56 -2.22 1.09
N ILE A 45 16.13 -1.12 1.74
CA ILE A 45 15.05 -0.28 1.21
C ILE A 45 15.49 0.43 -0.08
N GLU A 46 16.73 0.90 -0.14
CA GLU A 46 17.30 1.55 -1.32
C GLU A 46 17.41 0.57 -2.49
N HIS A 47 17.88 -0.66 -2.22
CA HIS A 47 18.05 -1.69 -3.24
C HIS A 47 16.73 -2.17 -3.84
N HIS A 48 15.68 -2.30 -3.00
CA HIS A 48 14.36 -2.78 -3.43
C HIS A 48 13.34 -1.66 -3.63
N GLN A 49 13.77 -0.41 -3.81
CA GLN A 49 12.88 0.74 -3.85
C GLN A 49 11.77 0.62 -4.90
N THR A 50 12.09 0.07 -6.08
CA THR A 50 11.14 -0.15 -7.17
C THR A 50 10.01 -1.10 -6.76
N ASP A 51 10.32 -2.22 -6.11
CA ASP A 51 9.35 -3.20 -5.61
C ASP A 51 8.57 -2.71 -4.40
N LEU A 52 9.19 -1.89 -3.55
CA LEU A 52 8.55 -1.36 -2.34
C LEU A 52 7.65 -0.15 -2.59
N SER A 53 7.75 0.43 -3.79
CA SER A 53 6.93 1.56 -4.22
C SER A 53 5.47 1.16 -4.40
N ARG A 54 4.57 2.14 -4.29
CA ARG A 54 3.15 1.89 -4.59
C ARG A 54 3.03 1.66 -6.10
N PRO A 55 2.37 0.58 -6.56
CA PRO A 55 2.13 0.42 -7.97
C PRO A 55 1.25 1.57 -8.48
N ASP A 56 1.63 2.11 -9.63
CA ASP A 56 0.83 3.07 -10.35
C ASP A 56 -0.44 2.41 -10.91
N PHE A 57 -1.53 3.16 -10.93
CA PHE A 57 -2.73 2.75 -11.66
C PHE A 57 -2.43 2.74 -13.17
N THR A 58 -2.96 1.74 -13.87
CA THR A 58 -2.94 1.68 -15.33
C THR A 58 -3.71 2.85 -15.96
N GLY A 59 -3.48 3.10 -17.26
CA GLY A 59 -4.21 4.16 -17.97
C GLY A 59 -5.73 3.99 -17.93
N GLN A 60 -6.21 2.75 -18.06
CA GLN A 60 -7.63 2.43 -17.98
C GLN A 60 -8.18 2.64 -16.56
N GLU A 61 -7.49 2.16 -15.53
CA GLU A 61 -7.91 2.35 -14.14
C GLU A 61 -7.96 3.84 -13.77
N LYS A 62 -6.98 4.63 -14.24
CA LYS A 62 -6.97 6.09 -14.06
C LYS A 62 -8.21 6.74 -14.67
N GLN A 63 -8.60 6.34 -15.89
CA GLN A 63 -9.82 6.84 -16.54
C GLN A 63 -11.10 6.46 -15.77
N GLN A 64 -11.20 5.20 -15.36
CA GLN A 64 -12.36 4.70 -14.60
C GLN A 64 -12.49 5.40 -13.24
N LEU A 65 -11.38 5.53 -12.49
CA LEU A 65 -11.34 6.21 -11.21
C LEU A 65 -11.66 7.72 -11.36
N SER A 66 -11.20 8.35 -12.43
CA SER A 66 -11.49 9.77 -12.70
C SER A 66 -13.00 10.00 -12.90
N TRP A 67 -13.66 9.14 -13.67
CA TRP A 67 -15.11 9.22 -13.85
C TRP A 67 -15.87 8.99 -12.53
N LEU A 68 -15.48 8.00 -11.72
CA LEU A 68 -16.09 7.73 -10.41
C LEU A 68 -15.93 8.92 -9.45
N ALA A 69 -14.71 9.49 -9.38
CA ALA A 69 -14.43 10.64 -8.52
C ALA A 69 -15.24 11.87 -8.94
N TRP A 70 -15.35 12.12 -10.24
CA TRP A 70 -16.21 13.17 -10.78
C TRP A 70 -17.68 12.93 -10.41
N TYR A 71 -18.20 11.72 -10.64
CA TYR A 71 -19.59 11.39 -10.33
C TYR A 71 -19.91 11.54 -8.84
N GLN A 72 -19.02 11.11 -7.95
CA GLN A 72 -19.19 11.25 -6.50
C GLN A 72 -19.20 12.71 -6.05
N THR A 73 -18.38 13.56 -6.66
CA THR A 73 -18.31 15.00 -6.36
C THR A 73 -19.58 15.73 -6.82
N ASN A 74 -20.16 15.36 -7.96
CA ASN A 74 -21.38 16.00 -8.46
C ASN A 74 -22.66 15.54 -7.74
N ARG A 75 -22.60 14.44 -6.97
CA ARG A 75 -23.75 13.97 -6.16
C ARG A 75 -23.87 14.67 -4.80
N THR A 76 -22.83 15.33 -4.34
CA THR A 76 -22.84 16.01 -3.03
C THR A 76 -23.41 17.43 -3.09
N ASP A 77 -23.79 17.93 -4.28
CA ASP A 77 -24.29 19.29 -4.50
C ASP A 77 -25.83 19.40 -4.60
N THR A 78 -26.57 18.31 -4.37
CA THR A 78 -28.05 18.33 -4.33
C THR A 78 -28.54 18.18 -2.90
N GLY A 79 -28.35 19.23 -2.09
CA GLY A 79 -28.92 19.41 -0.76
C GLY A 79 -29.66 20.74 -0.68
#